data_AF-A0A2L2Z595-F1
#
_entry.id   AF-A0A2L2Z595-F1
#
_cell.length_a   1.000
_cell.length_b   1.000
_cell.length_c   1.000
_cell.angle_alpha   90.00
_cell.angle_beta   90.00
_cell.angle_gamma   90.00
#
_symmetry.space_group_name_H-M   'P 1'
#
loop_
_entity.id
_entity.type
_entity.pdbx_description
1 polymer ?
#
loop_
_entity_poly.entity_id
_entity_poly.type
_entity_poly.pdbx_seq_one_letter_code
_entity_poly.pdbx_strand_id
1 'polypeptide(L)'
;NSSRFGKYIEIQFSRGGEPEGGKVSNFLLEKSRVVNQNPNERNFHIFYQLCSGVTSDMQQNLGIMTPDYYWYLNQSGTFKVEG
;
A
#
# COMPACT_ATOMS: atom_id res chain seq x y z
N ASN A 1 3.72 9.76 -4.42
CA ASN A 1 3.80 8.91 -3.20
C ASN A 1 3.13 9.64 -2.05
N SER A 2 1.84 9.42 -1.82
CA SER A 2 1.06 10.11 -0.78
C SER A 2 0.82 9.19 0.41
N SER A 3 1.07 9.67 1.63
CA SER A 3 0.78 8.91 2.85
C SER A 3 -0.71 8.97 3.16
N ARG A 4 -1.37 7.80 3.17
CA ARG A 4 -2.83 7.68 3.40
C ARG A 4 -3.17 7.21 4.81
N PHE A 5 -2.23 7.37 5.74
CA PHE A 5 -2.41 7.17 7.18
C PHE A 5 -1.44 8.08 7.93
N GLY A 6 -1.86 8.59 9.08
CA GLY A 6 -0.96 9.26 10.02
C GLY A 6 -0.10 8.23 10.75
N LYS A 7 1.16 8.55 11.01
CA LYS A 7 2.06 7.70 11.79
C LYS A 7 2.67 8.51 12.93
N TYR A 8 2.61 7.97 14.14
CA TYR A 8 3.38 8.43 15.29
C TYR A 8 4.44 7.39 15.58
N ILE A 9 5.69 7.84 15.65
CA ILE A 9 6.85 6.96 15.85
C ILE A 9 7.47 7.33 17.17
N GLU A 10 7.43 6.40 18.11
CA GLU A 10 8.11 6.49 19.39
C GLU A 10 9.44 5.77 19.27
N ILE A 11 10.52 6.44 19.64
CA ILE A 11 11.84 5.82 19.79
C ILE A 11 12.11 5.73 21.29
N GLN A 12 12.37 4.52 21.76
CA GLN A 12 12.55 4.21 23.18
C GLN A 12 14.04 4.11 23.47
N PHE A 13 14.49 4.86 24.46
CA PHE A 13 15.89 4.89 24.88
C PHE A 13 16.02 4.39 26.32
N SER A 14 17.10 3.66 26.59
CA SER A 14 17.51 3.28 27.93
C SER A 14 17.87 4.53 28.75
N ARG A 15 18.01 4.36 30.08
CA ARG A 15 18.56 5.43 30.93
C ARG A 15 19.96 5.88 30.52
N GLY A 16 20.71 5.02 29.83
CA GLY A 16 22.03 5.33 29.28
C GLY A 16 22.01 6.08 27.96
N GLY A 17 20.84 6.31 27.36
CA GLY A 17 20.69 6.98 26.07
C GLY A 17 20.81 6.04 24.85
N GLU A 18 20.99 4.74 25.07
CA GLU A 18 21.04 3.75 23.99
C GLU A 18 19.62 3.40 23.52
N PRO A 19 19.38 3.23 22.20
CA PRO A 19 18.08 2.83 21.68
C PRO A 19 17.73 1.39 22.11
N GLU A 20 16.63 1.23 22.83
CA GLU A 20 16.11 -0.09 23.27
C GLU A 20 14.99 -0.59 22.36
N GLY A 21 14.30 0.30 21.66
CA GLY A 21 13.21 -0.10 20.79
C GLY A 21 12.45 1.07 20.20
N GLY A 22 11.27 0.77 19.68
CA GLY A 22 10.37 1.78 19.16
C GLY A 22 8.98 1.23 18.95
N LYS A 23 8.02 2.14 18.90
CA LYS A 23 6.62 1.82 18.67
C LYS A 23 6.09 2.70 17.55
N VAL A 24 5.44 2.09 16.58
CA VAL A 24 4.73 2.82 15.52
C VAL A 24 3.24 2.70 15.78
N SER A 25 2.60 3.84 15.98
CA SER A 25 1.14 3.95 16.11
C SER A 25 0.58 4.57 14.83
N ASN A 26 -0.34 3.86 14.18
CA ASN A 26 -0.96 4.28 12.93
C ASN A 26 -2.36 4.87 13.18
N PHE A 27 -2.69 5.95 12.48
CA PHE A 27 -3.92 6.70 12.65
C PHE A 27 -4.60 6.94 11.31
N LEU A 28 -5.94 6.92 11.32
CA LEU A 28 -6.78 7.41 10.23
C LEU A 28 -6.38 6.86 8.85
N LEU A 29 -6.22 5.54 8.74
CA LEU A 29 -6.04 4.91 7.44
C LEU A 29 -7.27 5.23 6.56
N GLU A 30 -7.02 5.75 5.36
CA GLU A 30 -8.05 6.09 4.36
C GLU A 30 -8.66 4.81 3.75
N LYS A 31 -9.48 4.10 4.52
CA LYS A 31 -10.08 2.80 4.13
C LYS A 31 -10.96 2.91 2.88
N SER A 32 -11.62 4.05 2.66
CA SER A 32 -12.45 4.31 1.48
C SER A 32 -11.68 4.15 0.16
N ARG A 33 -10.37 4.41 0.17
CA ARG A 33 -9.50 4.28 -1.01
C ARG A 33 -9.47 2.87 -1.58
N VAL A 34 -9.75 1.85 -0.77
CA VAL A 34 -9.75 0.46 -1.25
C VAL A 34 -10.86 0.23 -2.27
N VAL A 35 -12.04 0.82 -2.06
CA VAL A 35 -13.24 0.55 -2.87
C VAL A 35 -13.49 1.59 -3.94
N ASN A 36 -13.02 2.83 -3.74
CA ASN A 36 -13.22 3.95 -4.65
C ASN A 36 -11.95 4.82 -4.74
N GLN A 37 -11.63 5.30 -5.94
CA GLN A 37 -10.52 6.21 -6.21
C GLN A 37 -11.01 7.37 -7.07
N ASN A 38 -10.56 8.58 -6.76
CA ASN A 38 -10.82 9.73 -7.61
C ASN A 38 -10.15 9.54 -8.98
N PRO A 39 -10.64 10.22 -10.05
CA PRO A 39 -9.97 10.24 -11.34
C PRO A 39 -8.48 10.58 -11.21
N ASN A 40 -7.63 9.85 -11.94
CA ASN A 40 -6.16 9.98 -11.91
C ASN A 40 -5.49 9.60 -10.57
N GLU A 41 -6.24 9.21 -9.53
CA GLU A 41 -5.66 8.61 -8.34
C GLU A 41 -5.53 7.09 -8.48
N ARG A 42 -4.83 6.47 -7.53
CA ARG A 42 -4.66 5.01 -7.48
C ARG A 42 -5.05 4.48 -6.11
N ASN A 43 -5.23 3.16 -6.07
CA ASN A 43 -5.36 2.40 -4.83
C ASN A 43 -3.99 2.32 -4.12
N PHE A 44 -3.92 1.61 -2.98
CA PHE A 44 -2.67 1.35 -2.29
C PHE A 44 -1.67 0.61 -3.17
N HIS A 45 -0.38 0.93 -3.02
CA HIS A 45 0.69 0.40 -3.86
C HIS A 45 0.78 -1.12 -3.86
N ILE A 46 0.46 -1.76 -2.73
CA ILE A 46 0.54 -3.21 -2.58
C ILE A 46 -0.27 -3.98 -3.62
N PHE A 47 -1.42 -3.45 -4.06
CA PHE A 47 -2.23 -4.14 -5.07
C PHE A 47 -1.54 -4.19 -6.43
N TYR A 48 -0.94 -3.07 -6.86
CA TYR A 48 -0.20 -3.00 -8.11
C TYR A 48 1.10 -3.79 -8.04
N GLN A 49 1.79 -3.74 -6.89
CA GLN A 49 3.01 -4.52 -6.63
C GLN A 49 2.72 -6.03 -6.64
N LEU A 50 1.56 -6.45 -6.11
CA LEU A 50 1.14 -7.84 -6.18
C LEU A 50 0.88 -8.26 -7.63
N CYS A 51 0.18 -7.44 -8.41
CA CYS A 51 -0.10 -7.77 -9.82
C CYS A 51 1.15 -7.84 -10.70
N SER A 52 2.19 -7.04 -10.41
CA SER A 52 3.41 -7.00 -11.24
C SER A 52 4.62 -7.74 -10.65
N GLY A 53 4.58 -8.12 -9.37
CA GLY A 53 5.75 -8.62 -8.63
C GLY A 53 5.70 -10.11 -8.25
N VAL A 54 4.61 -10.81 -8.55
CA VAL A 54 4.50 -12.26 -8.29
C VAL A 54 5.11 -13.10 -9.40
N THR A 55 5.58 -14.29 -9.05
CA THR A 55 6.04 -15.29 -10.04
C THR A 55 4.86 -15.86 -10.83
N SER A 56 5.13 -16.41 -12.02
CA SER A 56 4.09 -17.06 -12.85
C SER A 56 3.37 -18.19 -12.12
N ASP A 57 4.10 -18.98 -11.31
CA ASP A 57 3.51 -20.06 -10.50
C ASP A 57 2.53 -19.51 -9.46
N MET A 58 2.93 -18.45 -8.73
CA MET A 58 2.04 -17.79 -7.77
C MET A 58 0.85 -17.14 -8.46
N GLN A 59 1.08 -16.55 -9.64
CA GLN A 59 0.04 -15.94 -10.44
C GLN A 59 -1.04 -16.96 -10.82
N GLN A 60 -0.63 -18.14 -11.30
CA GLN A 60 -1.54 -19.22 -11.66
C GLN A 60 -2.24 -19.81 -10.43
N ASN A 61 -1.49 -20.12 -9.36
CA ASN A 61 -2.03 -20.76 -8.16
C ASN A 61 -3.00 -19.87 -7.39
N LEU A 62 -2.78 -18.55 -7.39
CA LEU A 62 -3.61 -17.58 -6.67
C LEU A 62 -4.63 -16.86 -7.58
N GLY A 63 -4.62 -17.14 -8.89
CA GLY A 63 -5.51 -16.49 -9.86
C GLY A 63 -5.28 -14.98 -9.96
N ILE A 64 -4.03 -14.53 -9.87
CA ILE A 64 -3.69 -13.10 -9.93
C ILE A 64 -3.72 -12.65 -11.39
N MET A 65 -4.52 -11.63 -11.68
CA MET A 65 -4.68 -11.03 -13.01
C MET A 65 -3.97 -9.68 -13.08
N THR A 66 -4.00 -9.05 -14.26
CA THR A 66 -3.52 -7.68 -14.43
C THR A 66 -4.45 -6.69 -13.69
N PRO A 67 -3.96 -5.50 -13.27
CA PRO A 67 -4.75 -4.54 -12.50
C PRO A 67 -6.08 -4.13 -13.15
N ASP A 68 -6.14 -4.09 -14.48
CA ASP A 68 -7.35 -3.74 -15.25
C ASP A 68 -8.50 -4.76 -15.10
N TYR A 69 -8.20 -6.00 -14.70
CA TYR A 69 -9.20 -7.03 -14.42
C TYR A 69 -10.02 -6.71 -13.15
N TYR A 70 -9.42 -6.05 -12.16
CA TYR A 70 -10.04 -5.85 -10.86
C TYR A 70 -10.79 -4.51 -10.80
N TRP A 71 -12.08 -4.57 -10.46
CA TRP A 71 -12.93 -3.39 -10.29
C TRP A 71 -12.33 -2.33 -9.36
N TYR A 72 -11.71 -2.74 -8.24
CA TYR A 72 -11.10 -1.82 -7.28
C TYR A 72 -9.78 -1.18 -7.73
N LEU A 73 -9.28 -1.53 -8.93
CA LEU A 73 -8.05 -1.01 -9.48
C LEU A 73 -8.26 -0.30 -10.83
N ASN A 74 -9.36 -0.55 -11.53
CA ASN A 74 -9.60 -0.06 -12.90
C ASN A 74 -10.51 1.18 -13.01
N GLN A 75 -11.10 1.65 -11.90
CA GLN A 75 -12.04 2.77 -11.90
C GLN A 75 -11.41 4.12 -12.28
N SER A 76 -10.13 4.33 -12.01
CA SER A 76 -9.46 5.64 -12.20
C SER A 76 -8.67 5.77 -13.51
N GLY A 77 -8.58 4.70 -14.31
CA GLY A 77 -7.78 4.65 -15.55
C GLY A 77 -6.27 4.77 -15.36
N THR A 78 -5.77 4.79 -14.11
CA THR A 78 -4.34 4.99 -13.80
C THR A 78 -3.77 3.80 -13.04
N PHE A 79 -2.75 3.15 -13.61
CA PHE A 79 -2.17 1.92 -13.03
C PHE A 79 -0.69 2.06 -12.66
N LYS A 80 0.05 2.89 -13.39
CA LYS A 80 1.50 3.10 -13.21
C LYS A 80 1.80 4.50 -12.67
N VAL A 81 2.98 4.68 -12.11
CA VAL A 81 3.56 6.01 -11.82
C VAL A 81 4.71 6.20 -12.77
N GLU A 82 4.90 7.43 -13.25
CA GLU A 82 6.15 7.80 -13.90
C GLU A 82 7.28 7.77 -12.86
N GLY A 83 8.37 7.12 -13.22
CA GLY A 83 9.55 6.94 -12.37
C GLY A 83 10.48 8.13 -12.41
#